data_AF-A0A0P6FDW8-F1
#
_entry.id   AF-A0A0P6FDW8-F1
#
_cell.length_a   1.000
_cell.length_b   1.000
_cell.length_c   1.000
_cell.angle_alpha   90.00
_cell.angle_beta   90.00
_cell.angle_gamma   90.00
#
_symmetry.space_group_name_H-M   'P 1'
#
loop_
_entity.id
_entity.type
_entity.pdbx_description
1 polymer ?
#
loop_
_entity_poly.entity_id
_entity_poly.type
_entity_poly.pdbx_seq_one_letter_code
_entity_poly.pdbx_strand_id
1 'polypeptide(L)'
;MEDKSDTQIKMDLKDSLKDSIIKEALNSGVDLRQYSQQVEQQLQEVELVSVQDYVNQGTSLAQLHSQFTHCDAALERMENLLSTFRSQLGGLSSDILQLQHQSAQLGLRLSNRQAARSLAGQMIDDLVIPEALIRHLLETPVTEPVFSEQLIILQAKLALSGDHHQRCSRAAQDVVPVLGALRIKVVERLRHFLLLKLQQLRRPLANYQLPQNSLLKHKSFYHFLITQEPEIAYEVRQDYVQTMSKLYFSYFKSYSTRLLKLVDTNSVNKDDVLGSEDASLGAAAAAAARSLFGRAAPSARNSSSKSTVFTLGTRIEVVTNLEAPVLVPHAAATGTSAGHKGETKYSYEIVFRSQHYALADNACREYLFLCEFFHVERAPAMELFQEVMGKTCTIYMKFVEEYVSTCYDSLALFLCIQMVQRLQYLCHKRAVPALDFYYESLISILWPRYQNGLELLCRY
;
A
#
# COMPACT_ATOMS: atom_id res chain seq x y z
N MET A 1 -74.80 135.25 19.43
CA MET A 1 -73.79 134.20 19.72
C MET A 1 -73.96 133.70 21.16
N GLU A 2 -75.19 133.47 21.63
CA GLU A 2 -75.46 132.96 23.00
C GLU A 2 -76.27 131.66 23.01
N ASP A 3 -76.63 131.11 21.85
CA ASP A 3 -77.74 130.14 21.77
C ASP A 3 -77.30 128.67 21.49
N LYS A 4 -76.02 128.42 21.16
CA LYS A 4 -75.59 127.07 20.76
C LYS A 4 -75.07 126.18 21.89
N SER A 5 -74.56 126.75 22.99
CA SER A 5 -74.31 125.99 24.22
C SER A 5 -75.60 125.38 24.76
N ASP A 6 -76.71 126.12 24.62
CA ASP A 6 -78.04 125.72 25.06
C ASP A 6 -78.61 124.57 24.20
N THR A 7 -78.32 124.55 22.89
CA THR A 7 -78.68 123.40 22.03
C THR A 7 -77.88 122.14 22.32
N GLN A 8 -76.60 122.25 22.72
CA GLN A 8 -75.79 121.08 23.06
C GLN A 8 -76.26 120.45 24.38
N ILE A 9 -76.52 121.28 25.40
CA ILE A 9 -77.08 120.86 26.69
C ILE A 9 -78.46 120.22 26.51
N LYS A 10 -79.32 120.79 25.64
CA LYS A 10 -80.63 120.21 25.30
C LYS A 10 -80.52 118.89 24.53
N MET A 11 -79.48 118.68 23.73
CA MET A 11 -79.23 117.40 23.02
C MET A 11 -78.75 116.31 23.99
N ASP A 12 -77.80 116.64 24.88
CA ASP A 12 -77.28 115.70 25.89
C ASP A 12 -78.35 115.33 26.94
N LEU A 13 -79.23 116.27 27.31
CA LEU A 13 -80.42 115.99 28.13
C LEU A 13 -81.40 115.04 27.42
N LYS A 14 -81.58 115.18 26.09
CA LYS A 14 -82.54 114.37 25.31
C LYS A 14 -82.10 112.93 25.13
N ASP A 15 -80.80 112.68 25.01
CA ASP A 15 -80.25 111.32 24.92
C ASP A 15 -80.12 110.66 26.29
N SER A 16 -79.83 111.42 27.36
CA SER A 16 -79.92 110.94 28.75
C SER A 16 -81.35 110.54 29.18
N LEU A 17 -82.38 111.04 28.48
CA LEU A 17 -83.79 110.71 28.70
C LEU A 17 -84.27 109.42 27.99
N LYS A 18 -83.40 108.70 27.27
CA LYS A 18 -83.78 107.48 26.52
C LYS A 18 -83.54 106.17 27.26
N ASP A 19 -82.77 106.14 28.34
CA ASP A 19 -82.64 104.92 29.14
C ASP A 19 -83.97 104.60 29.84
N SER A 20 -84.54 103.43 29.53
CA SER A 20 -85.81 102.95 30.07
C SER A 20 -85.81 102.92 31.61
N ILE A 21 -84.63 102.73 32.19
CA ILE A 21 -84.35 102.72 33.62
C ILE A 21 -84.57 104.10 34.25
N ILE A 22 -84.19 105.18 33.54
CA ILE A 22 -84.32 106.57 34.02
C ILE A 22 -85.78 107.03 33.96
N LYS A 23 -86.57 106.52 33.00
CA LYS A 23 -88.02 106.80 32.90
C LYS A 23 -88.84 106.16 34.02
N GLU A 24 -88.49 104.97 34.47
CA GLU A 24 -89.16 104.31 35.59
C GLU A 24 -88.84 105.03 36.92
N ALA A 25 -87.58 105.45 37.09
CA ALA A 25 -87.13 106.22 38.25
C ALA A 25 -87.84 107.57 38.40
N LEU A 26 -87.99 108.34 37.32
CA LEU A 26 -88.65 109.67 37.35
C LEU A 26 -90.16 109.62 37.61
N ASN A 27 -90.86 108.56 37.21
CA ASN A 27 -92.30 108.40 37.48
C ASN A 27 -92.59 108.02 38.94
N SER A 28 -91.63 107.43 39.65
CA SER A 28 -91.77 107.05 41.07
C SER A 28 -91.53 108.19 42.07
N GLY A 29 -91.11 109.38 41.62
CA GLY A 29 -90.90 110.55 42.49
C GLY A 29 -89.75 110.41 43.50
N VAL A 30 -88.80 109.50 43.24
CA VAL A 30 -87.63 109.22 44.09
C VAL A 30 -86.38 109.87 43.49
N ASP A 31 -85.54 110.44 44.36
CA ASP A 31 -84.34 111.20 44.00
C ASP A 31 -83.31 110.33 43.25
N LEU A 32 -82.88 110.77 42.05
CA LEU A 32 -82.05 110.00 41.10
C LEU A 32 -80.70 109.53 41.68
N ARG A 33 -80.18 110.23 42.69
CA ARG A 33 -78.95 109.84 43.42
C ARG A 33 -79.14 108.63 44.33
N GLN A 34 -80.35 108.43 44.86
CA GLN A 34 -80.66 107.25 45.69
C GLN A 34 -80.86 106.01 44.81
N TYR A 35 -81.45 106.19 43.62
CA TYR A 35 -81.66 105.10 42.67
C TYR A 35 -80.35 104.60 42.04
N SER A 36 -79.41 105.50 41.71
CA SER A 36 -78.07 105.06 41.24
C SER A 36 -77.32 104.28 42.30
N GLN A 37 -77.40 104.69 43.58
CA GLN A 37 -76.83 103.93 44.69
C GLN A 37 -77.50 102.55 44.85
N GLN A 38 -78.80 102.45 44.60
CA GLN A 38 -79.54 101.20 44.71
C GLN A 38 -79.21 100.22 43.57
N VAL A 39 -79.05 100.72 42.34
CA VAL A 39 -78.60 99.90 41.19
C VAL A 39 -77.15 99.48 41.35
N GLU A 40 -76.27 100.36 41.85
CA GLU A 40 -74.87 100.04 42.12
C GLU A 40 -74.75 98.99 43.24
N GLN A 41 -75.64 99.02 44.23
CA GLN A 41 -75.78 97.95 45.23
C GLN A 41 -76.27 96.64 44.63
N GLN A 42 -77.30 96.66 43.77
CA GLN A 42 -77.80 95.45 43.11
C GLN A 42 -76.77 94.84 42.15
N LEU A 43 -76.00 95.66 41.44
CA LEU A 43 -74.95 95.19 40.54
C LEU A 43 -73.80 94.56 41.33
N GLN A 44 -73.40 95.18 42.44
CA GLN A 44 -72.45 94.59 43.38
C GLN A 44 -72.97 93.26 43.95
N GLU A 45 -74.26 93.14 44.23
CA GLU A 45 -74.87 91.92 44.73
C GLU A 45 -74.85 90.80 43.68
N VAL A 46 -75.16 91.09 42.41
CA VAL A 46 -75.10 90.10 41.31
C VAL A 46 -73.66 89.73 40.95
N GLU A 47 -72.72 90.68 40.97
CA GLU A 47 -71.30 90.39 40.80
C GLU A 47 -70.80 89.49 41.95
N LEU A 48 -71.21 89.77 43.19
CA LEU A 48 -70.90 88.89 44.32
C LEU A 48 -71.48 87.49 44.14
N VAL A 49 -72.75 87.37 43.72
CA VAL A 49 -73.40 86.06 43.51
C VAL A 49 -72.77 85.28 42.36
N SER A 50 -72.44 85.93 41.25
CA SER A 50 -71.83 85.26 40.09
C SER A 50 -70.38 84.86 40.35
N VAL A 51 -69.59 85.71 41.03
CA VAL A 51 -68.27 85.34 41.54
C VAL A 51 -68.42 84.18 42.53
N GLN A 52 -69.43 84.20 43.40
CA GLN A 52 -69.69 83.12 44.33
C GLN A 52 -70.02 81.81 43.61
N ASP A 53 -70.80 81.83 42.53
CA ASP A 53 -71.12 80.64 41.73
C ASP A 53 -69.91 80.09 40.97
N TYR A 54 -69.06 80.96 40.41
CA TYR A 54 -67.80 80.53 39.81
C TYR A 54 -66.81 79.98 40.84
N VAL A 55 -66.78 80.56 42.05
CA VAL A 55 -65.99 80.04 43.17
C VAL A 55 -66.54 78.69 43.64
N ASN A 56 -67.87 78.54 43.70
CA ASN A 56 -68.54 77.29 44.08
C ASN A 56 -68.26 76.19 43.05
N GLN A 57 -68.43 76.46 41.75
CA GLN A 57 -68.17 75.50 40.67
C GLN A 57 -66.68 75.30 40.36
N GLY A 58 -65.82 76.25 40.74
CA GLY A 58 -64.37 76.16 40.61
C GLY A 58 -63.81 74.94 41.35
N THR A 59 -64.44 74.53 42.45
CA THR A 59 -64.05 73.31 43.18
C THR A 59 -64.28 72.04 42.36
N SER A 60 -65.42 71.92 41.67
CA SER A 60 -65.74 70.77 40.82
C SER A 60 -64.88 70.75 39.54
N LEU A 61 -64.62 71.92 38.94
CA LEU A 61 -63.76 72.02 37.77
C LEU A 61 -62.30 71.69 38.12
N ALA A 62 -61.82 72.15 39.28
CA ALA A 62 -60.51 71.80 39.81
C ALA A 62 -60.39 70.30 40.13
N GLN A 63 -61.44 69.67 40.65
CA GLN A 63 -61.48 68.22 40.87
C GLN A 63 -61.43 67.44 39.55
N LEU A 64 -62.18 67.84 38.53
CA LEU A 64 -62.14 67.18 37.21
C LEU A 64 -60.77 67.36 36.54
N HIS A 65 -60.20 68.57 36.61
CA HIS A 65 -58.86 68.84 36.11
C HIS A 65 -57.80 68.02 36.88
N SER A 66 -57.98 67.84 38.19
CA SER A 66 -57.17 66.94 39.02
C SER A 66 -57.30 65.47 38.56
N GLN A 67 -58.50 65.00 38.21
CA GLN A 67 -58.68 63.64 37.70
C GLN A 67 -58.08 63.44 36.31
N PHE A 68 -58.22 64.41 35.41
CA PHE A 68 -57.58 64.36 34.09
C PHE A 68 -56.06 64.38 34.21
N THR A 69 -55.50 65.26 35.04
CA THR A 69 -54.05 65.28 35.30
C THR A 69 -53.58 63.98 35.97
N HIS A 70 -54.39 63.34 36.80
CA HIS A 70 -54.09 62.00 37.32
C HIS A 70 -54.13 60.90 36.24
N CYS A 71 -55.09 60.94 35.32
CA CYS A 71 -55.16 59.98 34.20
C CYS A 71 -54.00 60.19 33.22
N ASP A 72 -53.67 61.44 32.88
CA ASP A 72 -52.53 61.78 32.05
C ASP A 72 -51.22 61.32 32.70
N ALA A 73 -51.05 61.56 34.01
CA ALA A 73 -49.91 61.05 34.75
C ALA A 73 -49.85 59.50 34.77
N ALA A 74 -51.00 58.81 34.77
CA ALA A 74 -51.03 57.36 34.70
C ALA A 74 -50.70 56.84 33.29
N LEU A 75 -51.19 57.50 32.24
CA LEU A 75 -50.88 57.18 30.85
C LEU A 75 -49.41 57.45 30.54
N GLU A 76 -48.86 58.57 31.01
CA GLU A 76 -47.44 58.91 30.90
C GLU A 76 -46.57 57.85 31.60
N ARG A 77 -46.99 57.34 32.77
CA ARG A 77 -46.29 56.21 33.43
C ARG A 77 -46.35 54.93 32.60
N MET A 78 -47.50 54.59 32.01
CA MET A 78 -47.61 53.40 31.16
C MET A 78 -46.79 53.53 29.87
N GLU A 79 -46.78 54.71 29.24
CA GLU A 79 -45.95 54.98 28.07
C GLU A 79 -44.47 54.86 28.41
N ASN A 80 -44.04 55.45 29.52
CA ASN A 80 -42.67 55.34 30.00
C ASN A 80 -42.28 53.88 30.29
N LEU A 81 -43.16 53.08 30.90
CA LEU A 81 -42.96 51.65 31.14
C LEU A 81 -42.85 50.84 29.83
N LEU A 82 -43.74 51.07 28.87
CA LEU A 82 -43.72 50.36 27.58
C LEU A 82 -42.51 50.78 26.74
N SER A 83 -42.12 52.06 26.79
CA SER A 83 -40.91 52.57 26.13
C SER A 83 -39.65 51.95 26.71
N THR A 84 -39.56 51.83 28.04
CA THR A 84 -38.46 51.12 28.71
C THR A 84 -38.46 49.63 28.39
N PHE A 85 -39.61 48.95 28.39
CA PHE A 85 -39.69 47.54 27.99
C PHE A 85 -39.27 47.31 26.53
N ARG A 86 -39.70 48.18 25.61
CA ARG A 86 -39.28 48.14 24.20
C ARG A 86 -37.77 48.33 24.07
N SER A 87 -37.21 49.30 24.80
CA SER A 87 -35.77 49.54 24.81
C SER A 87 -34.99 48.35 25.37
N GLN A 88 -35.47 47.75 26.46
CA GLN A 88 -34.86 46.56 27.06
C GLN A 88 -34.94 45.34 26.14
N LEU A 89 -36.07 45.09 25.46
CA LEU A 89 -36.19 44.02 24.47
C LEU A 89 -35.30 44.26 23.24
N GLY A 90 -35.19 45.51 22.79
CA GLY A 90 -34.26 45.89 21.72
C GLY A 90 -32.80 45.67 22.11
N GLY A 91 -32.43 46.04 23.35
CA GLY A 91 -31.11 45.76 23.92
C GLY A 91 -30.84 44.26 24.02
N LEU A 92 -31.75 43.50 24.64
CA LEU A 92 -31.62 42.05 24.79
C LEU A 92 -31.54 41.33 23.44
N SER A 93 -32.34 41.73 22.45
CA SER A 93 -32.28 41.13 21.11
C SER A 93 -30.97 41.45 20.41
N SER A 94 -30.45 42.68 20.57
CA SER A 94 -29.13 43.07 20.07
C SER A 94 -28.04 42.22 20.74
N ASP A 95 -28.11 42.04 22.05
CA ASP A 95 -27.15 41.24 22.81
C ASP A 95 -27.19 39.76 22.38
N ILE A 96 -28.38 39.19 22.16
CA ILE A 96 -28.55 37.82 21.65
C ILE A 96 -27.94 37.68 20.25
N LEU A 97 -28.18 38.64 19.35
CA LEU A 97 -27.58 38.63 18.01
C LEU A 97 -26.05 38.78 18.08
N GLN A 98 -25.55 39.63 18.99
CA GLN A 98 -24.12 39.79 19.21
C GLN A 98 -23.49 38.52 19.76
N LEU A 99 -24.12 37.84 20.73
CA LEU A 99 -23.68 36.55 21.25
C LEU A 99 -23.71 35.46 20.17
N GLN A 100 -24.75 35.41 19.34
CA GLN A 100 -24.85 34.45 18.25
C GLN A 100 -23.73 34.66 17.22
N HIS A 101 -23.48 35.91 16.84
CA HIS A 101 -22.39 36.27 15.94
C HIS A 101 -21.02 35.93 16.54
N GLN A 102 -20.80 36.22 17.83
CA GLN A 102 -19.58 35.84 18.54
C GLN A 102 -19.40 34.31 18.59
N SER A 103 -20.46 33.56 18.86
CA SER A 103 -20.43 32.09 18.88
C SER A 103 -20.06 31.53 17.51
N ALA A 104 -20.63 32.06 16.42
CA ALA A 104 -20.28 31.65 15.06
C ALA A 104 -18.81 31.95 14.73
N GLN A 105 -18.32 33.15 15.11
CA GLN A 105 -16.91 33.51 14.95
C GLN A 105 -15.97 32.61 15.75
N LEU A 106 -16.33 32.27 16.99
CA LEU A 106 -15.56 31.34 17.82
C LEU A 106 -15.54 29.93 17.22
N GLY A 107 -16.66 29.47 16.66
CA GLY A 107 -16.74 28.20 15.94
C GLY A 107 -15.79 28.15 14.75
N LEU A 108 -15.76 29.21 13.93
CA LEU A 108 -14.82 29.31 12.80
C LEU A 108 -13.36 29.34 13.28
N ARG A 109 -13.05 30.10 14.33
CA ARG A 109 -11.69 30.14 14.91
C ARG A 109 -11.26 28.78 15.46
N LEU A 110 -12.18 28.04 16.08
CA LEU A 110 -11.92 26.70 16.60
C LEU A 110 -11.63 25.73 15.45
N SER A 111 -12.46 25.72 14.41
CA SER A 111 -12.28 24.88 13.22
C SER A 111 -10.92 25.15 12.55
N ASN A 112 -10.59 26.42 12.34
CA ASN A 112 -9.29 26.80 11.74
C ASN A 112 -8.11 26.36 12.61
N ARG A 113 -8.22 26.49 13.95
CA ARG A 113 -7.19 26.02 14.88
C ARG A 113 -7.06 24.50 14.90
N GLN A 114 -8.16 23.75 14.80
CA GLN A 114 -8.12 22.30 14.72
C GLN A 114 -7.44 21.83 13.42
N ALA A 115 -7.79 22.44 12.29
CA ALA A 115 -7.13 22.16 11.01
C ALA A 115 -5.63 22.47 11.08
N ALA A 116 -5.25 23.66 11.55
CA ALA A 116 -3.84 24.01 11.72
C ALA A 116 -3.09 23.09 12.69
N ARG A 117 -3.72 22.68 13.80
CA ARG A 117 -3.15 21.72 14.75
C ARG A 117 -2.92 20.36 14.12
N SER A 118 -3.84 19.88 13.29
CA SER A 118 -3.69 18.58 12.62
C SER A 118 -2.51 18.57 11.66
N LEU A 119 -2.34 19.63 10.85
CA LEU A 119 -1.23 19.77 9.92
C LEU A 119 0.11 19.94 10.66
N ALA A 120 0.15 20.80 11.67
CA ALA A 120 1.36 21.01 12.47
C ALA A 120 1.75 19.74 13.25
N GLY A 121 0.77 18.99 13.75
CA GLY A 121 0.98 17.71 14.43
C GLY A 121 1.63 16.68 13.51
N GLN A 122 1.09 16.50 12.30
CA GLN A 122 1.67 15.60 11.30
C GLN A 122 3.12 15.97 10.97
N MET A 123 3.41 17.26 10.74
CA MET A 123 4.78 17.70 10.47
C MET A 123 5.75 17.45 11.64
N ILE A 124 5.28 17.57 12.88
CA ILE A 124 6.08 17.28 14.07
C ILE A 124 6.32 15.77 14.18
N ASP A 125 5.30 14.95 13.98
CA ASP A 125 5.43 13.49 14.07
C ASP A 125 6.37 12.91 13.00
N ASP A 126 6.35 13.50 11.79
CA ASP A 126 7.27 13.17 10.71
C ASP A 126 8.72 13.54 11.06
N LEU A 127 8.92 14.67 11.73
CA LEU A 127 10.24 15.21 12.04
C LEU A 127 10.88 14.61 13.30
N VAL A 128 10.08 14.34 14.33
CA VAL A 128 10.57 13.86 15.62
C VAL A 128 11.10 12.45 15.47
N ILE A 129 12.34 12.19 15.87
CA ILE A 129 12.88 10.83 15.99
C ILE A 129 12.73 10.37 17.45
N PRO A 130 11.87 9.39 17.75
CA PRO A 130 11.74 8.86 19.11
C PRO A 130 13.06 8.27 19.60
N GLU A 131 13.46 8.56 20.84
CA GLU A 131 14.67 7.97 21.42
C GLU A 131 14.57 6.44 21.52
N ALA A 132 13.35 5.93 21.75
CA ALA A 132 13.07 4.49 21.71
C ALA A 132 13.43 3.88 20.35
N LEU A 133 13.18 4.56 19.23
CA LEU A 133 13.57 4.09 17.89
C LEU A 133 15.09 3.92 17.82
N ILE A 134 15.84 4.92 18.30
CA ILE A 134 17.31 4.90 18.30
C ILE A 134 17.83 3.73 19.14
N ARG A 135 17.33 3.56 20.37
CA ARG A 135 17.78 2.48 21.26
C ARG A 135 17.52 1.10 20.65
N HIS A 136 16.32 0.85 20.12
CA HIS A 136 16.01 -0.45 19.53
C HIS A 136 16.82 -0.72 18.25
N LEU A 137 17.07 0.28 17.41
CA LEU A 137 17.88 0.12 16.21
C LEU A 137 19.36 -0.16 16.51
N LEU A 138 19.88 0.26 17.67
CA LEU A 138 21.27 0.06 18.06
C LEU A 138 21.46 -1.20 18.93
N GLU A 139 20.59 -1.44 19.89
CA GLU A 139 20.78 -2.44 20.95
C GLU A 139 20.06 -3.75 20.68
N THR A 140 18.86 -3.71 20.08
CA THR A 140 18.04 -4.91 19.84
C THR A 140 18.69 -5.79 18.77
N PRO A 141 18.76 -7.12 18.94
CA PRO A 141 19.32 -8.01 17.91
C PRO A 141 18.45 -8.03 16.65
N VAL A 142 19.09 -8.14 15.48
CA VAL A 142 18.44 -8.12 14.15
C VAL A 142 17.45 -9.29 13.95
N THR A 143 17.53 -10.33 14.78
CA THR A 143 16.63 -11.49 14.76
C THR A 143 15.25 -11.23 15.38
N GLU A 144 15.09 -10.18 16.19
CA GLU A 144 13.82 -9.89 16.86
C GLU A 144 12.82 -9.15 15.96
N PRO A 145 11.51 -9.43 16.10
CA PRO A 145 10.48 -8.78 15.29
C PRO A 145 10.43 -7.27 15.53
N VAL A 146 10.69 -6.83 16.77
CA VAL A 146 10.72 -5.41 17.15
C VAL A 146 11.69 -4.62 16.27
N PHE A 147 12.87 -5.18 15.96
CA PHE A 147 13.84 -4.52 15.08
C PHE A 147 13.27 -4.30 13.67
N SER A 148 12.52 -5.27 13.14
CA SER A 148 11.91 -5.15 11.80
C SER A 148 10.79 -4.11 11.74
N GLU A 149 10.01 -3.96 12.81
CA GLU A 149 8.97 -2.91 12.92
C GLU A 149 9.62 -1.53 12.99
N GLN A 150 10.67 -1.38 13.80
CA GLN A 150 11.43 -0.14 13.90
C GLN A 150 12.14 0.23 12.60
N LEU A 151 12.59 -0.77 11.81
CA LEU A 151 13.19 -0.55 10.49
C LEU A 151 12.19 0.09 9.50
N ILE A 152 10.92 -0.33 9.54
CA ILE A 152 9.87 0.24 8.68
C ILE A 152 9.65 1.72 9.04
N ILE A 153 9.62 2.05 10.33
CA ILE A 153 9.48 3.43 10.80
C ILE A 153 10.68 4.27 10.34
N LEU A 154 11.90 3.75 10.44
CA LEU A 154 13.10 4.43 9.94
C LEU A 154 13.03 4.65 8.42
N GLN A 155 12.59 3.64 7.66
CA GLN A 155 12.46 3.75 6.21
C GLN A 155 11.46 4.84 5.81
N ALA A 156 10.32 4.94 6.49
CA ALA A 156 9.34 6.01 6.26
C ALA A 156 9.96 7.40 6.53
N LYS A 157 10.71 7.54 7.64
CA LYS A 157 11.37 8.81 7.99
C LYS A 157 12.49 9.19 7.02
N LEU A 158 13.26 8.20 6.52
CA LEU A 158 14.28 8.43 5.50
C LEU A 158 13.66 8.84 4.15
N ALA A 159 12.52 8.27 3.77
CA ALA A 159 11.81 8.63 2.56
C ALA A 159 11.29 10.08 2.62
N LEU A 160 10.67 10.46 3.74
CA LEU A 160 10.18 11.83 3.97
C LEU A 160 11.32 12.86 3.95
N SER A 161 12.45 12.56 4.59
CA SER A 161 13.64 13.42 4.56
C SER A 161 14.26 13.59 3.15
N GLY A 162 13.89 12.74 2.19
CA GLY A 162 14.29 12.85 0.78
C GLY A 162 13.56 13.95 0.02
N ASP A 163 12.36 14.34 0.46
CA ASP A 163 11.50 15.27 -0.26
C ASP A 163 11.90 16.74 -0.06
N HIS A 164 12.02 17.47 -1.17
CA HIS A 164 12.48 18.86 -1.21
C HIS A 164 11.63 19.83 -0.37
N HIS A 165 10.37 19.51 -0.10
CA HIS A 165 9.44 20.38 0.64
C HIS A 165 9.71 20.45 2.15
N GLN A 166 10.32 19.43 2.76
CA GLN A 166 10.63 19.43 4.19
C GLN A 166 12.00 20.05 4.51
N ARG A 167 12.89 20.25 3.53
CA ARG A 167 14.21 20.89 3.70
C ARG A 167 14.16 22.40 4.01
N CYS A 168 12.97 23.00 3.98
CA CYS A 168 12.79 24.45 4.15
C CYS A 168 12.86 24.92 5.62
N SER A 169 12.79 24.02 6.60
CA SER A 169 12.89 24.37 8.03
C SER A 169 14.25 24.02 8.62
N ARG A 170 14.79 24.86 9.52
CA ARG A 170 16.04 24.58 10.27
C ARG A 170 15.95 23.26 11.04
N ALA A 171 14.81 22.99 11.68
CA ALA A 171 14.62 21.77 12.45
C ALA A 171 14.68 20.50 11.58
N ALA A 172 14.25 20.58 10.31
CA ALA A 172 14.40 19.48 9.36
C ALA A 172 15.87 19.23 8.99
N GLN A 173 16.65 20.29 8.83
CA GLN A 173 18.07 20.19 8.51
C GLN A 173 18.88 19.57 9.67
N ASP A 174 18.49 19.83 10.92
CA ASP A 174 19.12 19.25 12.11
C ASP A 174 18.89 17.73 12.24
N VAL A 175 17.77 17.23 11.70
CA VAL A 175 17.39 15.80 11.78
C VAL A 175 18.07 14.96 10.70
N VAL A 176 18.36 15.53 9.53
CA VAL A 176 19.07 14.85 8.42
C VAL A 176 20.36 14.13 8.85
N PRO A 177 21.32 14.77 9.56
CA PRO A 177 22.56 14.09 9.96
C PRO A 177 22.30 12.94 10.95
N VAL A 178 21.31 13.06 11.82
CA VAL A 178 20.93 11.99 12.75
C VAL A 178 20.35 10.80 12.00
N LEU A 179 19.45 11.03 11.05
CA LEU A 179 18.92 9.98 10.17
C LEU A 179 20.02 9.34 9.33
N GLY A 180 20.96 10.12 8.81
CA GLY A 180 22.13 9.61 8.08
C GLY A 180 23.02 8.71 8.94
N ALA A 181 23.32 9.12 10.17
CA ALA A 181 24.09 8.31 11.11
C ALA A 181 23.38 7.00 11.49
N LEU A 182 22.07 7.06 11.75
CA LEU A 182 21.23 5.88 12.00
C LEU A 182 21.20 4.95 10.80
N ARG A 183 21.04 5.50 9.59
CA ARG A 183 21.08 4.74 8.33
C ARG A 183 22.38 3.96 8.22
N ILE A 184 23.53 4.61 8.39
CA ILE A 184 24.86 3.97 8.31
C ILE A 184 24.95 2.82 9.33
N LYS A 185 24.56 3.07 10.59
CA LYS A 185 24.61 2.04 11.65
C LYS A 185 23.69 0.86 11.38
N VAL A 186 22.46 1.11 10.93
CA VAL A 186 21.52 0.04 10.59
C VAL A 186 22.03 -0.77 9.40
N VAL A 187 22.52 -0.10 8.36
CA VAL A 187 23.12 -0.75 7.19
C VAL A 187 24.31 -1.63 7.57
N GLU A 188 25.19 -1.16 8.46
CA GLU A 188 26.32 -1.94 8.99
C GLU A 188 25.83 -3.24 9.66
N ARG A 189 24.80 -3.15 10.52
CA ARG A 189 24.22 -4.31 11.22
C ARG A 189 23.53 -5.28 10.27
N LEU A 190 22.74 -4.77 9.31
CA LEU A 190 22.05 -5.58 8.31
C LEU A 190 23.04 -6.31 7.42
N ARG A 191 24.08 -5.61 6.94
CA ARG A 191 25.16 -6.19 6.16
C ARG A 191 25.84 -7.32 6.94
N HIS A 192 26.23 -7.07 8.19
CA HIS A 192 26.86 -8.09 9.02
C HIS A 192 25.97 -9.34 9.20
N PHE A 193 24.68 -9.14 9.48
CA PHE A 193 23.73 -10.24 9.63
C PHE A 193 23.55 -11.05 8.34
N LEU A 194 23.37 -10.38 7.19
CA LEU A 194 23.19 -11.06 5.91
C LEU A 194 24.45 -11.82 5.50
N LEU A 195 25.63 -11.22 5.63
CA LEU A 195 26.90 -11.89 5.31
C LEU A 195 27.13 -13.11 6.22
N LEU A 196 26.81 -13.03 7.52
CA LEU A 196 26.86 -14.19 8.42
C LEU A 196 25.93 -15.32 7.97
N LYS A 197 24.70 -15.00 7.54
CA LYS A 197 23.75 -15.98 7.00
C LYS A 197 24.25 -16.58 5.68
N LEU A 198 24.86 -15.79 4.81
CA LEU A 198 25.48 -16.27 3.58
C LEU A 198 26.68 -17.19 3.84
N GLN A 199 27.47 -16.93 4.89
CA GLN A 199 28.55 -17.83 5.29
C GLN A 199 28.03 -19.20 5.77
N GLN A 200 26.82 -19.27 6.34
CA GLN A 200 26.20 -20.55 6.72
C GLN A 200 25.90 -21.45 5.51
N LEU A 201 25.66 -20.86 4.32
CA LEU A 201 25.48 -21.61 3.07
C LEU A 201 26.76 -22.33 2.63
N ARG A 202 27.94 -21.87 3.06
CA ARG A 202 29.24 -22.46 2.67
C ARG A 202 29.53 -23.79 3.38
N ARG A 203 28.70 -24.21 4.35
CA ARG A 203 28.94 -25.44 5.11
C ARG A 203 28.77 -26.66 4.20
N PRO A 204 29.82 -27.49 4.04
CA PRO A 204 29.75 -28.68 3.20
C PRO A 204 28.70 -29.65 3.76
N LEU A 205 27.95 -30.31 2.88
CA LEU A 205 26.92 -31.32 3.19
C LEU A 205 25.67 -30.79 3.92
N ALA A 206 25.54 -29.48 4.13
CA ALA A 206 24.31 -28.90 4.65
C ALA A 206 23.24 -28.82 3.55
N ASN A 207 21.97 -29.08 3.92
CA ASN A 207 20.84 -28.78 3.04
C ASN A 207 20.73 -27.25 2.90
N TYR A 208 21.25 -26.69 1.81
CA TYR A 208 21.26 -25.24 1.55
C TYR A 208 19.86 -24.62 1.48
N GLN A 209 18.81 -25.43 1.31
CA GLN A 209 17.42 -24.99 1.35
C GLN A 209 17.04 -24.42 2.72
N LEU A 210 17.58 -24.96 3.81
CA LEU A 210 17.20 -24.54 5.17
C LEU A 210 17.73 -23.12 5.47
N PRO A 211 19.01 -22.80 5.21
CA PRO A 211 19.48 -21.42 5.29
C PRO A 211 18.82 -20.46 4.27
N GLN A 212 18.49 -20.90 3.05
CA GLN A 212 17.73 -20.09 2.08
C GLN A 212 16.34 -19.72 2.61
N ASN A 213 15.61 -20.67 3.19
CA ASN A 213 14.32 -20.39 3.84
C ASN A 213 14.47 -19.44 5.03
N SER A 214 15.57 -19.52 5.78
CA SER A 214 15.88 -18.54 6.83
C SER A 214 16.14 -17.14 6.26
N LEU A 215 16.77 -17.02 5.09
CA LEU A 215 17.00 -15.73 4.41
C LEU A 215 15.69 -15.12 3.89
N LEU A 216 14.79 -15.94 3.34
CA LEU A 216 13.48 -15.47 2.85
C LEU A 216 12.64 -14.79 3.95
N LYS A 217 12.70 -15.28 5.19
CA LYS A 217 12.04 -14.64 6.34
C LYS A 217 12.51 -13.20 6.59
N HIS A 218 13.73 -12.89 6.16
CA HIS A 218 14.39 -11.60 6.36
C HIS A 218 14.53 -10.81 5.05
N LYS A 219 13.71 -11.09 4.03
CA LYS A 219 13.76 -10.40 2.72
C LYS A 219 13.58 -8.88 2.80
N SER A 220 12.84 -8.39 3.80
CA SER A 220 12.66 -6.95 4.06
C SER A 220 13.98 -6.23 4.31
N PHE A 221 14.99 -6.91 4.85
CA PHE A 221 16.31 -6.33 5.09
C PHE A 221 17.04 -6.06 3.78
N TYR A 222 16.95 -6.97 2.81
CA TYR A 222 17.54 -6.76 1.50
C TYR A 222 16.84 -5.62 0.74
N HIS A 223 15.51 -5.56 0.82
CA HIS A 223 14.72 -4.46 0.26
C HIS A 223 15.14 -3.09 0.84
N PHE A 224 15.35 -3.02 2.16
CA PHE A 224 15.85 -1.81 2.81
C PHE A 224 17.23 -1.39 2.26
N LEU A 225 18.15 -2.34 2.08
CA LEU A 225 19.48 -2.08 1.54
C LEU A 225 19.42 -1.54 0.10
N ILE A 226 18.58 -2.11 -0.78
CA ILE A 226 18.44 -1.61 -2.16
C ILE A 226 17.99 -0.15 -2.18
N THR A 227 17.06 0.21 -1.29
CA THR A 227 16.47 1.57 -1.27
C THR A 227 17.46 2.61 -0.73
N GLN A 228 18.25 2.24 0.28
CA GLN A 228 19.09 3.19 1.03
C GLN A 228 20.55 3.20 0.57
N GLU A 229 21.15 2.03 0.35
CA GLU A 229 22.58 1.86 0.05
C GLU A 229 22.78 0.73 -0.99
N PRO A 230 22.62 1.03 -2.30
CA PRO A 230 22.64 0.03 -3.36
C PRO A 230 24.00 -0.66 -3.52
N GLU A 231 25.11 0.00 -3.16
CA GLU A 231 26.45 -0.59 -3.23
C GLU A 231 26.60 -1.79 -2.30
N ILE A 232 26.07 -1.68 -1.07
CA ILE A 232 26.10 -2.77 -0.08
C ILE A 232 25.12 -3.88 -0.48
N ALA A 233 23.98 -3.52 -1.06
CA ALA A 233 23.05 -4.50 -1.62
C ALA A 233 23.70 -5.32 -2.76
N TYR A 234 24.50 -4.67 -3.61
CA TYR A 234 25.26 -5.33 -4.67
C TYR A 234 26.33 -6.26 -4.09
N GLU A 235 27.05 -5.85 -3.05
CA GLU A 235 28.02 -6.70 -2.35
C GLU A 235 27.38 -8.00 -1.83
N VAL A 236 26.26 -7.89 -1.10
CA VAL A 236 25.53 -9.05 -0.55
C VAL A 236 25.05 -9.97 -1.67
N ARG A 237 24.53 -9.40 -2.77
CA ARG A 237 24.10 -10.16 -3.95
C ARG A 237 25.27 -10.92 -4.58
N GLN A 238 26.40 -10.24 -4.76
CA GLN A 238 27.58 -10.82 -5.38
C GLN A 238 28.16 -11.96 -4.53
N ASP A 239 28.21 -11.79 -3.21
CA ASP A 239 28.64 -12.83 -2.28
C ASP A 239 27.75 -14.08 -2.31
N TYR A 240 26.43 -13.88 -2.44
CA TYR A 240 25.46 -14.95 -2.64
C TYR A 240 25.72 -15.69 -3.96
N VAL A 241 25.78 -14.95 -5.07
CA VAL A 241 25.99 -15.51 -6.42
C VAL A 241 27.28 -16.32 -6.47
N GLN A 242 28.39 -15.77 -5.96
CA GLN A 242 29.67 -16.48 -5.95
C GLN A 242 29.64 -17.75 -5.10
N THR A 243 28.94 -17.72 -3.97
CA THR A 243 28.82 -18.87 -3.08
C THR A 243 27.96 -19.96 -3.73
N MET A 244 26.75 -19.62 -4.18
CA MET A 244 25.82 -20.59 -4.77
C MET A 244 26.30 -21.14 -6.11
N SER A 245 26.90 -20.30 -6.97
CA SER A 245 27.46 -20.75 -8.25
C SER A 245 28.55 -21.82 -8.03
N LYS A 246 29.44 -21.63 -7.05
CA LYS A 246 30.47 -22.64 -6.70
C LYS A 246 29.85 -23.90 -6.11
N LEU A 247 28.87 -23.76 -5.22
CA LEU A 247 28.20 -24.89 -4.57
C LEU A 247 27.46 -25.77 -5.59
N TYR A 248 26.62 -25.16 -6.43
CA TYR A 248 25.89 -25.88 -7.47
C TYR A 248 26.84 -26.54 -8.46
N PHE A 249 27.84 -25.81 -8.96
CA PHE A 249 28.80 -26.36 -9.90
C PHE A 249 29.53 -27.58 -9.31
N SER A 250 30.06 -27.47 -8.10
CA SER A 250 30.78 -28.56 -7.43
C SER A 250 29.88 -29.78 -7.19
N TYR A 251 28.67 -29.55 -6.67
CA TYR A 251 27.69 -30.60 -6.41
C TYR A 251 27.30 -31.34 -7.69
N PHE A 252 26.82 -30.61 -8.70
CA PHE A 252 26.29 -31.19 -9.92
C PHE A 252 27.38 -31.81 -10.79
N LYS A 253 28.60 -31.25 -10.81
CA LYS A 253 29.76 -31.88 -11.45
C LYS A 253 30.07 -33.22 -10.79
N SER A 254 30.23 -33.24 -9.46
CA SER A 254 30.53 -34.48 -8.71
C SER A 254 29.42 -35.53 -8.83
N TYR A 255 28.16 -35.09 -8.79
CA TYR A 255 26.99 -35.94 -8.96
C TYR A 255 26.95 -36.56 -10.36
N SER A 256 27.08 -35.74 -11.42
CA SER A 256 27.04 -36.21 -12.80
C SER A 256 28.22 -37.15 -13.11
N THR A 257 29.45 -36.78 -12.76
CA THR A 257 30.64 -37.65 -12.99
C THR A 257 30.52 -39.00 -12.29
N ARG A 258 29.91 -39.07 -11.10
CA ARG A 258 29.69 -40.35 -10.41
C ARG A 258 28.60 -41.19 -11.10
N LEU A 259 27.52 -40.57 -11.57
CA LEU A 259 26.47 -41.29 -12.30
C LEU A 259 26.93 -41.79 -13.66
N LEU A 260 27.75 -41.02 -14.38
CA LEU A 260 28.28 -41.43 -15.69
C LEU A 260 29.15 -42.71 -15.59
N LYS A 261 29.81 -42.97 -14.45
CA LYS A 261 30.54 -44.24 -14.23
C LYS A 261 29.63 -45.46 -14.11
N LEU A 262 28.36 -45.25 -13.76
CA LEU A 262 27.35 -46.30 -13.62
C LEU A 262 26.65 -46.58 -14.95
N VAL A 263 26.96 -45.85 -16.02
CA VAL A 263 26.39 -46.10 -17.35
C VAL A 263 26.96 -47.41 -17.89
N ASP A 264 26.08 -48.25 -18.43
CA ASP A 264 26.46 -49.46 -19.15
C ASP A 264 27.28 -49.11 -20.41
N THR A 265 28.53 -49.54 -20.44
CA THR A 265 29.44 -49.34 -21.59
C THR A 265 29.19 -50.32 -22.74
N ASN A 266 28.28 -51.28 -22.58
CA ASN A 266 27.90 -52.25 -23.62
C ASN A 266 26.94 -51.62 -24.66
N SER A 267 27.10 -50.33 -24.97
CA SER A 267 26.27 -49.62 -25.93
C SER A 267 26.51 -50.12 -27.35
N VAL A 268 25.41 -50.20 -28.10
CA VAL A 268 25.28 -50.44 -29.55
C VAL A 268 26.49 -49.91 -30.32
N ASN A 269 27.19 -50.79 -31.03
CA ASN A 269 28.24 -50.38 -31.96
C ASN A 269 27.64 -50.06 -33.33
N LYS A 270 28.40 -49.36 -34.18
CA LYS A 270 28.01 -49.04 -35.57
C LYS A 270 27.55 -50.27 -36.39
N ASP A 271 27.98 -51.46 -35.98
CA ASP A 271 27.68 -52.74 -36.64
C ASP A 271 26.38 -53.42 -36.15
N ASP A 272 25.77 -52.92 -35.06
CA ASP A 272 24.49 -53.42 -34.55
C ASP A 272 23.33 -52.73 -35.29
N VAL A 273 23.03 -53.22 -36.50
CA VAL A 273 21.95 -52.71 -37.37
C VAL A 273 20.64 -53.48 -37.14
N LEU A 274 19.51 -52.79 -37.17
CA LEU A 274 18.16 -53.38 -37.26
C LEU A 274 18.01 -54.02 -38.65
N GLY A 275 18.41 -55.28 -38.80
CA GLY A 275 18.28 -56.00 -40.07
C GLY A 275 19.52 -56.77 -40.51
N SER A 276 20.48 -57.08 -39.64
CA SER A 276 21.40 -58.16 -39.98
C SER A 276 20.61 -59.46 -40.16
N GLU A 277 20.82 -60.14 -41.28
CA GLU A 277 20.10 -61.36 -41.69
C GLU A 277 20.16 -62.49 -40.63
N ASP A 278 20.99 -62.36 -39.60
CA ASP A 278 21.04 -63.25 -38.44
C ASP A 278 19.77 -63.21 -37.57
N ALA A 279 18.90 -62.21 -37.70
CA ALA A 279 17.61 -62.18 -37.00
C ALA A 279 16.47 -62.91 -37.75
N SER A 280 16.61 -63.18 -39.05
CA SER A 280 15.59 -63.85 -39.87
C SER A 280 15.82 -65.35 -40.03
N LEU A 281 17.05 -65.84 -39.83
CA LEU A 281 17.32 -67.27 -39.67
C LEU A 281 17.17 -67.66 -38.20
N GLY A 282 16.02 -68.28 -37.88
CA GLY A 282 15.78 -68.86 -36.55
C GLY A 282 17.00 -69.65 -36.06
N ALA A 283 17.27 -69.58 -34.75
CA ALA A 283 18.51 -70.02 -34.10
C ALA A 283 19.08 -71.39 -34.56
N ALA A 284 18.22 -72.30 -35.04
CA ALA A 284 18.59 -73.59 -35.62
C ALA A 284 19.31 -73.49 -36.98
N ALA A 285 18.90 -72.59 -37.88
CA ALA A 285 19.48 -72.46 -39.21
C ALA A 285 20.82 -71.70 -39.19
N ALA A 286 20.97 -70.72 -38.28
CA ALA A 286 22.24 -70.07 -38.01
C ALA A 286 23.27 -71.02 -37.37
N ALA A 287 22.82 -71.99 -36.55
CA ALA A 287 23.69 -73.03 -36.01
C ALA A 287 24.17 -74.03 -37.09
N ALA A 288 23.31 -74.38 -38.04
CA ALA A 288 23.66 -75.28 -39.15
C ALA A 288 24.67 -74.64 -40.12
N ALA A 289 24.51 -73.34 -40.45
CA ALA A 289 25.47 -72.60 -41.27
C ALA A 289 26.84 -72.42 -40.57
N ARG A 290 26.85 -72.27 -39.24
CA ARG A 290 28.09 -72.17 -38.42
C ARG A 290 28.85 -73.49 -38.28
N SER A 291 28.20 -74.64 -38.49
CA SER A 291 28.86 -75.96 -38.42
C SER A 291 29.67 -76.30 -39.68
N LEU A 292 29.47 -75.59 -40.80
CA LEU A 292 30.11 -75.90 -42.09
C LEU A 292 31.37 -75.06 -42.38
N PHE A 293 31.56 -73.93 -41.69
CA PHE A 293 32.75 -73.09 -41.82
C PHE A 293 33.42 -72.93 -40.45
N GLY A 294 34.42 -73.78 -40.19
CA GLY A 294 35.10 -73.94 -38.90
C GLY A 294 35.88 -72.72 -38.39
N ARG A 295 35.19 -71.62 -38.08
CA ARG A 295 35.73 -70.50 -37.30
C ARG A 295 35.29 -70.62 -35.86
N ALA A 296 36.22 -71.02 -34.99
CA ALA A 296 36.05 -70.89 -33.55
C ALA A 296 36.07 -69.40 -33.18
N ALA A 297 34.99 -68.92 -32.55
CA ALA A 297 34.89 -67.60 -31.94
C ALA A 297 34.12 -67.71 -30.60
N PRO A 298 34.32 -66.77 -29.66
CA PRO A 298 34.30 -67.01 -28.24
C PRO A 298 32.89 -67.20 -27.65
N SER A 299 32.87 -67.82 -26.47
CA SER A 299 31.72 -68.19 -25.63
C SER A 299 30.50 -67.26 -25.72
N ALA A 300 29.39 -67.80 -26.21
CA ALA A 300 28.09 -67.17 -26.37
C ALA A 300 27.34 -66.97 -25.03
N ARG A 301 27.79 -66.02 -24.20
CA ARG A 301 27.09 -65.67 -22.95
C ARG A 301 26.28 -64.36 -22.95
N ASN A 302 26.37 -63.50 -23.99
CA ASN A 302 25.70 -62.18 -23.99
C ASN A 302 24.89 -61.85 -25.27
N SER A 303 24.25 -62.83 -25.92
CA SER A 303 23.43 -62.55 -27.13
C SER A 303 22.00 -62.09 -26.83
N SER A 304 21.44 -62.36 -25.64
CA SER A 304 20.04 -62.06 -25.32
C SER A 304 19.79 -60.60 -24.88
N SER A 305 20.82 -59.87 -24.43
CA SER A 305 20.71 -58.45 -24.08
C SER A 305 20.84 -57.51 -25.28
N LYS A 306 21.15 -58.04 -26.47
CA LYS A 306 21.34 -57.27 -27.71
C LYS A 306 20.04 -57.11 -28.50
N SER A 307 19.14 -58.09 -28.46
CA SER A 307 17.80 -57.98 -29.07
C SER A 307 16.86 -57.03 -28.32
N THR A 308 17.18 -56.70 -27.06
CA THR A 308 16.39 -55.79 -26.21
C THR A 308 16.74 -54.31 -26.38
N VAL A 309 17.83 -54.01 -27.09
CA VAL A 309 18.32 -52.64 -27.31
C VAL A 309 17.31 -51.81 -28.10
N PHE A 310 16.70 -52.40 -29.13
CA PHE A 310 15.73 -51.73 -29.99
C PHE A 310 14.27 -51.89 -29.53
N THR A 311 14.02 -52.62 -28.44
CA THR A 311 12.68 -52.78 -27.88
C THR A 311 12.40 -51.69 -26.84
N LEU A 312 11.28 -50.98 -26.99
CA LEU A 312 10.86 -49.90 -26.11
C LEU A 312 10.63 -50.36 -24.66
N GLY A 313 10.11 -51.57 -24.46
CA GLY A 313 10.05 -52.30 -23.18
C GLY A 313 9.77 -51.42 -21.95
N THR A 314 10.58 -51.59 -20.92
CA THR A 314 10.56 -50.79 -19.68
C THR A 314 11.28 -49.44 -19.81
N ARG A 315 11.95 -49.15 -20.94
CA ARG A 315 12.71 -47.90 -21.16
C ARG A 315 11.80 -46.67 -21.24
N ILE A 316 10.54 -46.86 -21.67
CA ILE A 316 9.54 -45.79 -21.72
C ILE A 316 9.18 -45.25 -20.32
N GLU A 317 9.36 -46.05 -19.26
CA GLU A 317 9.02 -45.65 -17.90
C GLU A 317 9.82 -44.43 -17.43
N VAL A 318 11.01 -44.22 -18.00
CA VAL A 318 11.87 -43.06 -17.73
C VAL A 318 11.19 -41.75 -18.14
N VAL A 319 10.36 -41.81 -19.19
CA VAL A 319 9.64 -40.66 -19.74
C VAL A 319 8.30 -40.48 -19.02
N THR A 320 7.61 -41.57 -18.66
CA THR A 320 6.34 -41.51 -17.93
C THR A 320 6.52 -41.11 -16.46
N ASN A 321 7.56 -41.62 -15.80
CA ASN A 321 7.87 -41.37 -14.39
C ASN A 321 9.03 -40.38 -14.24
N LEU A 322 8.90 -39.22 -14.90
CA LEU A 322 9.96 -38.20 -14.96
C LEU A 322 10.39 -37.73 -13.55
N GLU A 323 9.41 -37.57 -12.64
CA GLU A 323 9.60 -37.10 -11.27
C GLU A 323 10.00 -38.19 -10.26
N ALA A 324 10.26 -39.43 -10.72
CA ALA A 324 10.69 -40.52 -9.84
C ALA A 324 11.97 -40.16 -9.06
N PRO A 325 12.21 -40.77 -7.88
CA PRO A 325 13.39 -40.50 -7.08
C PRO A 325 14.69 -40.53 -7.90
N VAL A 326 15.57 -39.57 -7.64
CA VAL A 326 16.87 -39.49 -8.32
C VAL A 326 17.79 -40.61 -7.83
N LEU A 327 18.63 -41.11 -8.73
CA LEU A 327 19.67 -42.09 -8.43
C LEU A 327 20.64 -41.52 -7.41
N VAL A 328 20.88 -42.28 -6.34
CA VAL A 328 21.88 -41.95 -5.32
C VAL A 328 23.17 -42.70 -5.67
N PRO A 329 24.25 -42.01 -6.08
CA PRO A 329 25.45 -42.68 -6.59
C PRO A 329 26.07 -43.68 -5.60
N HIS A 330 25.99 -43.40 -4.29
CA HIS A 330 26.53 -44.29 -3.26
C HIS A 330 25.71 -45.57 -3.10
N ALA A 331 24.38 -45.47 -3.10
CA ALA A 331 23.48 -46.63 -2.99
C ALA A 331 23.56 -47.52 -4.24
N ALA A 332 23.67 -46.90 -5.41
CA ALA A 332 23.81 -47.60 -6.68
C ALA A 332 25.16 -48.32 -6.84
N ALA A 333 26.25 -47.70 -6.35
CA ALA A 333 27.59 -48.30 -6.38
C ALA A 333 27.77 -49.44 -5.36
N THR A 334 27.02 -49.42 -4.25
CA THR A 334 27.11 -50.43 -3.17
C THR A 334 26.07 -51.54 -3.27
N GLY A 335 25.14 -51.47 -4.24
CA GLY A 335 24.12 -52.50 -4.47
C GLY A 335 23.02 -52.54 -3.41
N THR A 336 22.86 -51.49 -2.60
CA THR A 336 21.84 -51.46 -1.55
C THR A 336 20.42 -51.22 -2.09
N SER A 337 20.28 -50.90 -3.38
CA SER A 337 19.00 -50.83 -4.07
C SER A 337 18.57 -52.21 -4.57
N ALA A 338 17.51 -52.76 -3.98
CA ALA A 338 16.75 -53.90 -4.50
C ALA A 338 17.54 -55.23 -4.68
N GLY A 339 18.24 -55.69 -3.65
CA GLY A 339 18.62 -57.11 -3.51
C GLY A 339 19.74 -57.64 -4.43
N HIS A 340 20.41 -56.78 -5.19
CA HIS A 340 21.51 -57.17 -6.08
C HIS A 340 22.86 -56.96 -5.38
N LYS A 341 23.62 -58.04 -5.16
CA LYS A 341 25.02 -57.97 -4.70
C LYS A 341 25.91 -57.58 -5.89
N GLY A 342 26.21 -56.29 -6.05
CA GLY A 342 27.14 -55.78 -7.06
C GLY A 342 26.85 -54.34 -7.51
N GLU A 343 27.80 -53.74 -8.23
CA GLU A 343 27.61 -52.44 -8.87
C GLU A 343 26.48 -52.55 -9.91
N THR A 344 25.37 -51.83 -9.69
CA THR A 344 24.27 -51.81 -10.66
C THR A 344 24.60 -50.84 -11.77
N LYS A 345 24.65 -51.33 -13.01
CA LYS A 345 24.79 -50.48 -14.19
C LYS A 345 23.42 -50.10 -14.75
N TYR A 346 23.36 -48.94 -15.40
CA TYR A 346 22.13 -48.37 -15.94
C TYR A 346 22.30 -47.96 -17.40
N SER A 347 21.22 -48.06 -18.17
CA SER A 347 21.10 -47.41 -19.47
C SER A 347 21.20 -45.89 -19.33
N TYR A 348 21.77 -45.23 -20.33
CA TYR A 348 22.07 -43.80 -20.26
C TYR A 348 20.83 -42.94 -20.00
N GLU A 349 19.68 -43.24 -20.60
CA GLU A 349 18.45 -42.47 -20.42
C GLU A 349 17.99 -42.40 -18.94
N ILE A 350 18.26 -43.45 -18.14
CA ILE A 350 17.94 -43.48 -16.71
C ILE A 350 18.84 -42.50 -15.96
N VAL A 351 20.14 -42.50 -16.30
CA VAL A 351 21.13 -41.57 -15.75
C VAL A 351 20.80 -40.13 -16.17
N PHE A 352 20.50 -39.92 -17.45
CA PHE A 352 20.08 -38.63 -18.02
C PHE A 352 18.85 -38.09 -17.28
N ARG A 353 17.82 -38.93 -17.04
CA ARG A 353 16.64 -38.52 -16.25
C ARG A 353 17.05 -37.99 -14.90
N SER A 354 17.84 -38.77 -14.18
CA SER A 354 18.24 -38.46 -12.82
C SER A 354 19.07 -37.19 -12.72
N GLN A 355 19.92 -36.94 -13.71
CA GLN A 355 20.74 -35.74 -13.82
C GLN A 355 19.87 -34.51 -14.11
N HIS A 356 19.10 -34.55 -15.19
CA HIS A 356 18.35 -33.40 -15.66
C HIS A 356 17.11 -33.08 -14.82
N TYR A 357 16.47 -34.08 -14.20
CA TYR A 357 15.41 -33.84 -13.21
C TYR A 357 15.97 -33.20 -11.94
N ALA A 358 17.10 -33.69 -11.40
CA ALA A 358 17.74 -33.07 -10.25
C ALA A 358 18.15 -31.62 -10.53
N LEU A 359 18.66 -31.34 -11.74
CA LEU A 359 18.99 -29.99 -12.17
C LEU A 359 17.74 -29.11 -12.25
N ALA A 360 16.67 -29.58 -12.92
CA ALA A 360 15.42 -28.85 -13.08
C ALA A 360 14.77 -28.49 -11.74
N ASP A 361 14.70 -29.46 -10.82
CA ASP A 361 14.07 -29.28 -9.51
C ASP A 361 14.81 -28.25 -8.64
N ASN A 362 16.15 -28.26 -8.68
CA ASN A 362 16.95 -27.27 -7.96
C ASN A 362 16.97 -25.90 -8.65
N ALA A 363 17.05 -25.87 -9.99
CA ALA A 363 16.95 -24.64 -10.75
C ALA A 363 15.62 -23.91 -10.52
N CYS A 364 14.51 -24.64 -10.45
CA CYS A 364 13.20 -24.05 -10.16
C CYS A 364 13.17 -23.38 -8.78
N ARG A 365 13.66 -24.09 -7.74
CA ARG A 365 13.73 -23.52 -6.37
C ARG A 365 14.65 -22.31 -6.30
N GLU A 366 15.80 -22.39 -6.96
CA GLU A 366 16.77 -21.30 -7.01
C GLU A 366 16.18 -20.08 -7.70
N TYR A 367 15.54 -20.24 -8.86
CA TYR A 367 14.92 -19.13 -9.58
C TYR A 367 13.85 -18.43 -8.73
N LEU A 368 12.95 -19.19 -8.09
CA LEU A 368 11.93 -18.62 -7.20
C LEU A 368 12.54 -17.90 -6.01
N PHE A 369 13.58 -18.47 -5.39
CA PHE A 369 14.33 -17.81 -4.32
C PHE A 369 14.95 -16.50 -4.78
N LEU A 370 15.58 -16.49 -5.97
CA LEU A 370 16.22 -15.31 -6.53
C LEU A 370 15.19 -14.18 -6.74
N CYS A 371 14.05 -14.49 -7.35
CA CYS A 371 12.96 -13.54 -7.55
C CYS A 371 12.45 -12.97 -6.22
N GLU A 372 12.18 -13.83 -5.23
CA GLU A 372 11.58 -13.41 -3.96
C GLU A 372 12.56 -12.66 -3.05
N PHE A 373 13.79 -13.14 -2.90
CA PHE A 373 14.76 -12.53 -1.99
C PHE A 373 15.36 -11.25 -2.58
N PHE A 374 15.78 -11.28 -3.84
CA PHE A 374 16.41 -10.13 -4.51
C PHE A 374 15.42 -9.15 -5.12
N HIS A 375 14.11 -9.43 -5.05
CA HIS A 375 13.05 -8.58 -5.59
C HIS A 375 13.27 -8.25 -7.08
N VAL A 376 13.69 -9.27 -7.85
CA VAL A 376 13.93 -9.18 -9.30
C VAL A 376 12.89 -9.96 -10.07
N GLU A 377 12.50 -9.43 -11.23
CA GLU A 377 11.54 -10.07 -12.12
C GLU A 377 12.03 -10.02 -13.57
N ARG A 378 11.52 -10.92 -14.42
CA ARG A 378 11.77 -10.94 -15.87
C ARG A 378 13.27 -10.95 -16.19
N ALA A 379 13.78 -10.00 -17.00
CA ALA A 379 15.15 -10.00 -17.50
C ALA A 379 16.23 -9.96 -16.38
N PRO A 380 16.17 -9.06 -15.38
CA PRO A 380 17.07 -9.10 -14.22
C PRO A 380 17.10 -10.45 -13.48
N ALA A 381 15.95 -11.13 -13.38
CA ALA A 381 15.88 -12.45 -12.75
C ALA A 381 16.59 -13.52 -13.61
N MET A 382 16.48 -13.44 -14.94
CA MET A 382 17.19 -14.35 -15.85
C MET A 382 18.70 -14.15 -15.79
N GLU A 383 19.17 -12.90 -15.79
CA GLU A 383 20.59 -12.56 -15.70
C GLU A 383 21.17 -13.10 -14.39
N LEU A 384 20.50 -12.84 -13.26
CA LEU A 384 20.94 -13.31 -11.95
C LEU A 384 20.95 -14.85 -11.88
N PHE A 385 19.93 -15.50 -12.46
CA PHE A 385 19.89 -16.96 -12.55
C PHE A 385 21.05 -17.51 -13.39
N GLN A 386 21.39 -16.86 -14.50
CA GLN A 386 22.49 -17.25 -15.36
C GLN A 386 23.85 -17.11 -14.65
N GLU A 387 24.04 -16.07 -13.83
CA GLU A 387 25.24 -15.93 -13.01
C GLU A 387 25.40 -17.08 -11.99
N VAL A 388 24.29 -17.54 -11.41
CA VAL A 388 24.29 -18.65 -10.44
C VAL A 388 24.44 -20.01 -11.13
N MET A 389 23.53 -20.35 -12.04
CA MET A 389 23.38 -21.70 -12.61
C MET A 389 24.08 -21.89 -13.95
N GLY A 390 24.51 -20.82 -14.64
CA GLY A 390 25.04 -20.90 -16.00
C GLY A 390 26.22 -21.87 -16.13
N LYS A 391 27.20 -21.80 -15.22
CA LYS A 391 28.36 -22.73 -15.22
C LYS A 391 27.94 -24.19 -15.07
N THR A 392 26.91 -24.45 -14.27
CA THR A 392 26.33 -25.79 -14.05
C THR A 392 25.63 -26.29 -15.31
N CYS A 393 24.83 -25.44 -15.97
CA CYS A 393 24.20 -25.78 -17.24
C CYS A 393 25.24 -26.08 -18.31
N THR A 394 26.30 -25.27 -18.42
CA THR A 394 27.37 -25.48 -19.41
C THR A 394 28.10 -26.80 -19.22
N ILE A 395 28.42 -27.22 -17.99
CA ILE A 395 29.09 -28.51 -17.78
C ILE A 395 28.17 -29.70 -18.10
N TYR A 396 26.86 -29.58 -17.85
CA TYR A 396 25.90 -30.60 -18.26
C TYR A 396 25.79 -30.71 -19.77
N MET A 397 25.73 -29.59 -20.49
CA MET A 397 25.74 -29.61 -21.96
C MET A 397 26.98 -30.34 -22.49
N LYS A 398 28.16 -30.08 -21.93
CA LYS A 398 29.40 -30.79 -22.31
C LYS A 398 29.33 -32.30 -22.08
N PHE A 399 28.79 -32.75 -20.95
CA PHE A 399 28.63 -34.19 -20.68
C PHE A 399 27.65 -34.85 -21.67
N VAL A 400 26.60 -34.14 -22.07
CA VAL A 400 25.66 -34.62 -23.10
C VAL A 400 26.35 -34.67 -24.46
N GLU A 401 27.06 -33.62 -24.88
CA GLU A 401 27.84 -33.58 -26.13
C GLU A 401 28.83 -34.75 -26.22
N GLU A 402 29.59 -35.01 -25.15
CA GLU A 402 30.57 -36.10 -25.08
C GLU A 402 29.89 -37.47 -25.29
N TYR A 403 28.77 -37.74 -24.61
CA TYR A 403 28.01 -38.97 -24.80
C TYR A 403 27.40 -39.08 -26.20
N VAL A 404 26.76 -38.01 -26.67
CA VAL A 404 26.04 -37.99 -27.97
C VAL A 404 27.01 -38.22 -29.13
N SER A 405 28.26 -37.74 -29.03
CA SER A 405 29.28 -37.92 -30.08
C SER A 405 29.59 -39.39 -30.41
N THR A 406 29.45 -40.28 -29.42
CA THR A 406 29.77 -41.71 -29.52
C THR A 406 28.54 -42.62 -29.49
N CYS A 407 27.35 -42.07 -29.23
CA CYS A 407 26.11 -42.84 -29.14
C CYS A 407 25.57 -43.25 -30.52
N TYR A 408 25.19 -44.53 -30.68
CA TYR A 408 24.48 -45.08 -31.83
C TYR A 408 23.08 -45.61 -31.48
N ASP A 409 22.67 -45.54 -30.21
CA ASP A 409 21.32 -45.92 -29.78
C ASP A 409 20.33 -44.78 -30.08
N SER A 410 19.71 -44.84 -31.26
CA SER A 410 18.69 -43.88 -31.70
C SER A 410 17.48 -43.81 -30.76
N LEU A 411 17.13 -44.93 -30.09
CA LEU A 411 16.02 -44.96 -29.14
C LEU A 411 16.37 -44.21 -27.85
N ALA A 412 17.58 -44.41 -27.31
CA ALA A 412 18.06 -43.64 -26.15
C ALA A 412 18.05 -42.14 -26.42
N LEU A 413 18.54 -41.73 -27.60
CA LEU A 413 18.55 -40.32 -28.01
C LEU A 413 17.13 -39.75 -28.11
N PHE A 414 16.21 -40.50 -28.71
CA PHE A 414 14.79 -40.10 -28.79
C PHE A 414 14.16 -39.94 -27.41
N LEU A 415 14.38 -40.90 -26.50
CA LEU A 415 13.87 -40.80 -25.12
C LEU A 415 14.45 -39.57 -24.40
N CYS A 416 15.75 -39.29 -24.56
CA CYS A 416 16.37 -38.08 -24.01
C CYS A 416 15.72 -36.79 -24.54
N ILE A 417 15.43 -36.71 -25.85
CA ILE A 417 14.73 -35.56 -26.47
C ILE A 417 13.34 -35.40 -25.85
N GLN A 418 12.57 -36.48 -25.75
CA GLN A 418 11.24 -36.47 -25.14
C GLN A 418 11.28 -36.01 -23.68
N MET A 419 12.31 -36.42 -22.93
CA MET A 419 12.49 -36.01 -21.54
C MET A 419 12.84 -34.52 -21.43
N VAL A 420 13.70 -33.99 -22.31
CA VAL A 420 14.01 -32.56 -22.35
C VAL A 420 12.73 -31.74 -22.57
N GLN A 421 11.91 -32.13 -23.54
CA GLN A 421 10.63 -31.46 -23.80
C GLN A 421 9.66 -31.52 -22.61
N ARG A 422 9.56 -32.68 -21.93
CA ARG A 422 8.71 -32.81 -20.74
C ARG A 422 9.26 -32.02 -19.53
N LEU A 423 10.58 -31.97 -19.36
CA LEU A 423 11.21 -31.17 -18.31
C LEU A 423 11.01 -29.67 -18.56
N GLN A 424 11.10 -29.22 -19.81
CA GLN A 424 10.79 -27.85 -20.18
C GLN A 424 9.33 -27.49 -19.84
N TYR A 425 8.38 -28.33 -20.24
CA TYR A 425 6.97 -28.15 -19.89
C TYR A 425 6.74 -28.13 -18.38
N LEU A 426 7.44 -28.99 -17.62
CA LEU A 426 7.37 -29.02 -16.16
C LEU A 426 7.88 -27.70 -15.54
N CYS A 427 8.98 -27.16 -16.03
CA CYS A 427 9.51 -25.86 -15.59
C CYS A 427 8.52 -24.72 -15.89
N HIS A 428 7.89 -24.72 -17.07
CA HIS A 428 6.83 -23.75 -17.41
C HIS A 428 5.60 -23.89 -16.52
N LYS A 429 5.19 -25.12 -16.18
CA LYS A 429 4.09 -25.37 -15.23
C LYS A 429 4.42 -24.82 -13.83
N ARG A 430 5.70 -24.76 -13.46
CA ARG A 430 6.20 -24.14 -12.22
C ARG A 430 6.45 -22.63 -12.36
N ALA A 431 6.08 -22.02 -13.49
CA ALA A 431 6.33 -20.61 -13.82
C ALA A 431 7.82 -20.22 -13.82
N VAL A 432 8.70 -21.13 -14.24
CA VAL A 432 10.16 -20.91 -14.34
C VAL A 432 10.63 -21.07 -15.79
N PRO A 433 10.82 -19.97 -16.54
CA PRO A 433 11.34 -20.04 -17.91
C PRO A 433 12.88 -19.99 -18.00
N ALA A 434 13.58 -19.91 -16.86
CA ALA A 434 15.03 -19.64 -16.81
C ALA A 434 15.92 -20.74 -17.44
N LEU A 435 15.38 -21.93 -17.70
CA LEU A 435 16.08 -23.05 -18.34
C LEU A 435 15.75 -23.21 -19.83
N ASP A 436 14.95 -22.34 -20.45
CA ASP A 436 14.51 -22.52 -21.84
C ASP A 436 15.69 -22.60 -22.81
N PHE A 437 16.61 -21.62 -22.75
CA PHE A 437 17.82 -21.63 -23.56
C PHE A 437 18.66 -22.90 -23.39
N TYR A 438 18.72 -23.42 -22.16
CA TYR A 438 19.44 -24.66 -21.86
C TYR A 438 18.77 -25.87 -22.52
N TYR A 439 17.44 -25.99 -22.43
CA TYR A 439 16.72 -27.10 -23.06
C TYR A 439 16.73 -27.01 -24.59
N GLU A 440 16.63 -25.82 -25.17
CA GLU A 440 16.79 -25.59 -26.61
C GLU A 440 18.18 -26.00 -27.10
N SER A 441 19.22 -25.67 -26.32
CA SER A 441 20.60 -26.09 -26.59
C SER A 441 20.75 -27.61 -26.55
N LEU A 442 20.16 -28.29 -25.55
CA LEU A 442 20.16 -29.76 -25.48
C LEU A 442 19.46 -30.41 -26.68
N ILE A 443 18.31 -29.88 -27.11
CA ILE A 443 17.62 -30.37 -28.30
C ILE A 443 18.51 -30.19 -29.53
N SER A 444 19.19 -29.05 -29.66
CA SER A 444 20.10 -28.76 -30.77
C SER A 444 21.33 -29.70 -30.79
N ILE A 445 21.76 -30.21 -29.64
CA ILE A 445 22.83 -31.22 -29.53
C ILE A 445 22.31 -32.61 -29.89
N LEU A 446 21.14 -33.00 -29.37
CA LEU A 446 20.59 -34.35 -29.50
C LEU A 446 20.02 -34.65 -30.89
N TRP A 447 19.29 -33.69 -31.48
CA TRP A 447 18.50 -33.89 -32.70
C TRP A 447 19.34 -34.26 -33.94
N PRO A 448 20.47 -33.59 -34.25
CA PRO A 448 21.28 -33.94 -35.42
C PRO A 448 21.85 -35.36 -35.32
N ARG A 449 22.24 -35.80 -34.11
CA ARG A 449 22.74 -37.16 -33.91
C ARG A 449 21.64 -38.20 -34.06
N TYR A 450 20.44 -37.91 -33.53
CA TYR A 450 19.27 -38.77 -33.70
C TYR A 450 18.93 -38.97 -35.18
N GLN A 451 18.90 -37.90 -35.98
CA GLN A 451 18.66 -37.98 -37.43
C GLN A 451 19.71 -38.84 -38.13
N ASN A 452 21.00 -38.62 -37.84
CA ASN A 452 22.08 -39.44 -38.39
C ASN A 452 21.94 -40.91 -38.00
N GLY A 453 21.55 -41.20 -36.76
CA GLY A 453 21.31 -42.56 -36.28
C GLY A 453 20.15 -43.24 -37.01
N LEU A 454 19.05 -42.52 -37.26
CA LEU A 454 17.93 -43.02 -38.06
C LEU A 454 18.32 -43.27 -39.52
N GLU A 455 19.04 -42.34 -40.16
CA GLU A 455 19.50 -42.53 -41.54
C GLU A 455 20.38 -43.76 -41.69
N LEU A 456 21.28 -44.02 -40.73
CA LEU A 456 22.12 -45.22 -40.74
C LEU A 456 21.29 -46.50 -40.58
N LEU A 457 20.21 -46.47 -39.79
CA LEU A 457 19.30 -47.59 -39.61
C LEU A 457 18.41 -47.84 -40.83
N CYS A 458 18.06 -46.81 -41.61
CA CYS A 458 17.20 -46.91 -42.79
C CYS A 458 17.97 -47.14 -44.12
N ARG A 459 19.31 -47.03 -44.14
CA ARG A 459 20.15 -47.25 -45.33
C ARG A 459 20.48 -48.73 -45.59
N TYR A 460 20.13 -49.60 -44.66
CA TYR A 460 20.11 -51.05 -44.79
C TYR A 460 18.66 -51.52 -44.68
#